data_AF-A0A421KAD1-F1
#
_entry.id   AF-A0A421KAD1-F1
#
_cell.length_a   1.000
_cell.length_b   1.000
_cell.length_c   1.000
_cell.angle_alpha   90.00
_cell.angle_beta   90.00
_cell.angle_gamma   90.00
#
_symmetry.space_group_name_H-M   'P 1'
#
loop_
_entity.id
_entity.type
_entity.pdbx_description
1 polymer ?
#
loop_
_entity_poly.entity_id
_entity_poly.type
_entity_poly.pdbx_seq_one_letter_code
_entity_poly.pdbx_strand_id
1 'polypeptide(L)'
;MPIVFILVIAIIIIVGVGIFFYAMTAKRNNAEFGDTSEISDKNRETILKEVNRRLASNPKDTSALTTLAELYYKEGDYKKATRTYQLLIEQGGRLGDSILDEGTLNLH
;
A
#
# COMPACT_ATOMS: atom_id res chain seq x y z
N MET A 1 21.30 26.70 33.72
CA MET A 1 20.13 26.14 33.00
C MET A 1 20.31 25.93 31.48
N PRO A 2 21.51 25.76 30.88
CA PRO A 2 21.62 25.34 29.46
C PRO A 2 21.75 23.82 29.28
N ILE A 3 22.23 23.09 30.30
CA ILE A 3 22.52 21.66 30.24
C ILE A 3 21.25 20.82 30.01
N VAL A 4 20.12 21.22 30.61
CA VAL A 4 18.84 20.50 30.47
C VAL A 4 18.32 20.57 29.04
N PHE A 5 18.48 21.69 28.34
CA PHE A 5 18.06 21.81 26.93
C PHE A 5 18.88 20.93 25.99
N ILE A 6 20.18 20.80 26.24
CA ILE A 6 21.07 19.94 25.45
C ILE A 6 20.66 18.46 25.60
N LEU A 7 20.28 18.03 26.80
CA LEU A 7 19.82 16.66 27.06
C LEU A 7 18.49 16.36 26.36
N VAL A 8 17.54 17.31 26.33
CA VAL A 8 16.25 17.12 25.64
C VAL A 8 16.45 16.98 24.13
N ILE A 9 17.31 17.80 23.53
CA ILE A 9 17.61 17.73 22.09
C ILE A 9 18.29 16.40 21.74
N ALA A 10 19.22 15.93 22.58
CA ALA A 10 19.90 14.65 22.38
C ALA A 10 18.93 13.47 22.40
N ILE A 11 17.95 13.47 23.30
CA ILE A 11 16.93 12.40 23.38
C ILE A 11 16.06 12.37 22.12
N ILE A 12 15.65 13.54 21.61
CA ILE A 12 14.83 13.63 20.39
C ILE A 12 15.58 13.05 19.18
N ILE A 13 16.89 13.34 19.06
CA ILE A 13 17.74 12.81 17.98
C ILE A 13 17.86 11.29 18.10
N ILE A 14 18.08 10.75 19.31
CA ILE A 14 18.22 9.30 19.53
C ILE A 14 16.93 8.55 19.17
N VAL A 15 15.76 9.07 19.57
CA VAL A 15 14.46 8.47 19.24
C VAL A 15 14.20 8.56 17.72
N GLY A 16 14.49 9.70 17.10
CA GLY A 16 14.34 9.90 15.66
C GLY A 16 15.23 8.94 14.85
N VAL A 17 16.49 8.78 15.24
CA VAL A 17 17.42 7.84 14.60
C VAL A 17 16.98 6.40 14.80
N GLY A 18 16.47 6.04 15.99
CA GLY A 18 15.94 4.69 16.26
C GLY A 18 14.75 4.34 15.35
N ILE A 19 13.78 5.25 15.20
CA ILE A 19 12.63 5.07 14.31
C ILE A 19 13.09 5.01 12.85
N PHE A 20 14.00 5.89 12.44
CA PHE A 20 14.55 5.93 11.09
C PHE A 20 15.31 4.63 10.76
N PHE A 21 16.13 4.14 11.68
CA PHE A 21 16.93 2.92 11.48
C PHE A 21 16.07 1.66 11.55
N TYR A 22 15.04 1.65 12.40
CA TYR A 22 14.04 0.57 12.44
C TYR A 22 13.24 0.51 11.14
N ALA A 23 12.79 1.65 10.61
CA ALA A 23 12.12 1.74 9.31
C ALA A 23 13.04 1.34 8.15
N MET A 24 14.32 1.73 8.21
CA MET A 24 15.32 1.38 7.20
C MET A 24 15.67 -0.12 7.23
N THR A 25 15.61 -0.75 8.40
CA THR A 25 15.87 -2.20 8.58
C THR A 25 14.63 -3.06 8.31
N ALA A 26 13.43 -2.55 8.56
CA ALA A 26 12.16 -3.23 8.29
C ALA A 26 11.85 -3.37 6.78
N LYS A 27 12.60 -2.68 5.91
CA LYS A 27 12.48 -2.83 4.45
C LYS A 27 13.33 -3.99 3.93
N ARG A 28 13.03 -5.18 4.40
CA ARG A 28 13.46 -6.42 3.76
C ARG A 28 12.40 -7.45 4.10
N ASN A 29 11.55 -7.73 3.12
CA ASN A 29 10.85 -9.00 2.85
C ASN A 29 9.45 -8.74 2.27
N ASN A 30 9.35 -8.96 0.96
CA ASN A 30 8.15 -9.20 0.13
C ASN A 30 7.27 -7.95 -0.15
N ALA A 31 6.99 -7.55 -1.39
CA ALA A 31 6.87 -8.33 -2.62
C ALA A 31 7.48 -7.61 -3.83
N GLU A 32 7.97 -8.43 -4.75
CA GLU A 32 8.11 -8.23 -6.18
C GLU A 32 7.66 -6.88 -6.78
N PHE A 33 8.65 -6.21 -7.36
CA PHE A 33 8.68 -5.79 -8.76
C PHE A 33 7.62 -4.81 -9.26
N GLY A 34 8.04 -3.55 -9.30
CA GLY A 34 7.37 -2.47 -10.00
C GLY A 34 8.20 -1.20 -9.96
N ASP A 35 9.50 -1.31 -10.28
CA ASP A 35 10.26 -0.14 -10.68
C ASP A 35 9.58 0.48 -11.90
N THR A 36 8.92 1.62 -11.72
CA THR A 36 8.84 2.61 -12.79
C THR A 36 8.81 3.97 -12.14
N SER A 37 10.01 4.41 -11.83
CA SER A 37 10.42 5.78 -11.55
C SER A 37 10.29 6.74 -12.76
N GLU A 38 9.56 6.35 -13.82
CA GLU A 38 9.45 7.10 -15.08
C GLU A 38 7.99 7.28 -15.56
N ILE A 39 7.07 7.49 -14.62
CA ILE A 39 5.64 7.75 -14.89
C ILE A 39 5.23 8.96 -14.06
N SER A 40 5.76 10.16 -14.31
CA SER A 40 5.35 11.30 -13.48
C SER A 40 4.05 11.93 -13.95
N ASP A 41 3.78 12.13 -15.24
CA ASP A 41 2.54 12.86 -15.62
C ASP A 41 1.88 12.38 -16.93
N LYS A 42 2.67 12.09 -17.97
CA LYS A 42 2.13 11.74 -19.30
C LYS A 42 1.43 10.37 -19.35
N ASN A 43 1.75 9.48 -18.40
CA ASN A 43 1.19 8.13 -18.33
C ASN A 43 -0.07 8.04 -17.45
N ARG A 44 -0.45 9.09 -16.71
CA ARG A 44 -1.62 9.04 -15.83
C ARG A 44 -2.91 8.69 -16.57
N GLU A 45 -3.18 9.40 -17.66
CA GLU A 45 -4.38 9.16 -18.46
C GLU A 45 -4.38 7.76 -19.08
N THR A 46 -3.22 7.30 -19.53
CA THR A 46 -3.03 5.94 -20.05
C THR A 46 -3.28 4.89 -18.97
N ILE A 47 -2.75 5.09 -17.77
CA ILE A 47 -2.96 4.21 -16.61
C ILE A 47 -4.44 4.18 -16.24
N LEU A 48 -5.08 5.33 -16.11
CA LEU A 48 -6.50 5.41 -15.78
C LEU A 48 -7.37 4.75 -16.85
N LYS A 49 -7.03 4.91 -18.13
CA LYS A 49 -7.73 4.26 -19.24
C LYS A 49 -7.60 2.74 -19.17
N GLU A 50 -6.41 2.23 -18.88
CA GLU A 50 -6.18 0.79 -18.75
C GLU A 50 -6.86 0.22 -17.51
N VAL A 51 -6.75 0.90 -16.36
CA VAL A 51 -7.46 0.53 -15.13
C VAL A 51 -8.97 0.50 -15.37
N ASN A 52 -9.54 1.54 -15.99
CA ASN A 52 -10.96 1.58 -16.30
C ASN A 52 -11.38 0.45 -17.26
N ARG A 53 -10.56 0.12 -18.26
CA ARG A 53 -10.82 -1.01 -19.16
C ARG A 53 -10.85 -2.33 -18.39
N ARG A 54 -9.89 -2.54 -17.49
CA ARG A 54 -9.82 -3.75 -16.66
C ARG A 54 -10.98 -3.85 -15.67
N LEU A 55 -11.31 -2.74 -15.00
CA LEU A 55 -12.46 -2.68 -14.09
C LEU A 55 -13.80 -2.82 -14.82
N ALA A 56 -13.89 -2.37 -16.07
CA ALA A 56 -15.09 -2.59 -16.89
C ALA A 56 -15.28 -4.07 -17.23
N SER A 57 -14.19 -4.79 -17.55
CA SER A 57 -14.23 -6.23 -17.81
C SER A 57 -14.39 -7.07 -16.54
N ASN A 58 -13.74 -6.64 -15.46
CA ASN A 58 -13.80 -7.27 -14.16
C ASN A 58 -13.79 -6.20 -13.05
N PRO A 59 -14.97 -5.84 -12.50
CA PRO A 59 -15.09 -4.84 -11.43
C PRO A 59 -14.33 -5.17 -10.14
N LYS A 60 -13.82 -6.40 -10.04
CA LYS A 60 -13.13 -6.96 -8.88
C LYS A 60 -11.66 -7.27 -9.18
N ASP A 61 -11.12 -6.79 -10.29
CA ASP A 61 -9.72 -7.00 -10.65
C ASP A 61 -8.79 -6.34 -9.61
N THR A 62 -8.13 -7.18 -8.82
CA THR A 62 -7.20 -6.76 -7.77
C THR A 62 -6.01 -6.03 -8.36
N SER A 63 -5.52 -6.39 -9.56
CA SER A 63 -4.40 -5.71 -10.21
C SER A 63 -4.77 -4.28 -10.61
N ALA A 64 -5.98 -4.09 -11.15
CA ALA A 64 -6.49 -2.77 -11.52
C ALA A 64 -6.75 -1.89 -10.30
N LEU A 65 -7.31 -2.45 -9.23
CA LEU A 65 -7.52 -1.75 -7.96
C LEU A 65 -6.19 -1.34 -7.29
N THR A 66 -5.16 -2.20 -7.35
CA THR A 66 -3.83 -1.88 -6.80
C THR A 66 -3.21 -0.70 -7.55
N THR A 67 -3.25 -0.76 -8.88
CA THR A 67 -2.73 0.31 -9.74
C THR A 67 -3.45 1.64 -9.46
N LEU A 68 -4.76 1.61 -9.25
CA LEU A 68 -5.55 2.79 -8.91
C LEU A 68 -5.20 3.35 -7.53
N ALA A 69 -5.01 2.48 -6.53
CA ALA A 69 -4.65 2.88 -5.17
C ALA A 69 -3.26 3.52 -5.12
N GLU A 70 -2.28 2.94 -5.83
CA GLU A 70 -0.92 3.47 -5.95
C GLU A 70 -0.90 4.83 -6.65
N LEU A 71 -1.71 4.99 -7.69
CA LEU A 71 -1.84 6.28 -8.37
C LEU A 71 -2.33 7.36 -7.40
N TYR A 72 -3.39 7.10 -6.65
CA TYR A 72 -3.87 8.05 -5.64
C TYR A 72 -2.86 8.30 -4.52
N TYR A 73 -2.09 7.28 -4.14
CA TYR A 73 -1.02 7.42 -3.14
C TYR A 73 0.09 8.35 -3.64
N LYS A 74 0.53 8.18 -4.90
CA LYS A 74 1.52 9.04 -5.54
C LYS A 74 1.03 10.48 -5.74
N GLU A 75 -0.26 10.67 -6.00
CA GLU A 75 -0.90 12.00 -6.12
C GLU A 75 -1.07 12.71 -4.76
N GLY A 76 -0.80 12.04 -3.64
CA GLY A 76 -1.04 12.57 -2.30
C GLY A 76 -2.52 12.57 -1.90
N ASP A 77 -3.40 11.96 -2.69
CA ASP A 77 -4.81 11.75 -2.34
C ASP A 77 -4.96 10.49 -1.49
N TYR A 78 -4.36 10.54 -0.30
CA TYR A 78 -4.33 9.42 0.65
C TYR A 78 -5.74 8.94 1.01
N LYS A 79 -6.72 9.85 1.06
CA LYS A 79 -8.10 9.51 1.39
C LYS A 79 -8.72 8.58 0.35
N LYS A 80 -8.49 8.84 -0.94
CA LYS A 80 -8.92 7.92 -2.01
C LYS A 80 -8.10 6.65 -2.03
N ALA A 81 -6.78 6.75 -1.88
CA ALA A 81 -5.90 5.58 -1.83
C ALA A 81 -6.33 4.59 -0.75
N THR A 82 -6.56 5.05 0.48
CA THR A 82 -7.00 4.20 1.60
C THR A 82 -8.32 3.51 1.32
N ARG A 83 -9.30 4.20 0.72
CA ARG A 83 -10.58 3.57 0.35
C ARG A 83 -10.39 2.49 -0.70
N THR A 84 -9.55 2.74 -1.70
CA THR A 84 -9.26 1.75 -2.75
C THR A 84 -8.53 0.53 -2.18
N TYR A 85 -7.57 0.73 -1.26
CA TYR A 85 -6.90 -0.37 -0.55
C TYR A 85 -7.87 -1.16 0.33
N GLN A 86 -8.79 -0.50 1.02
CA GLN A 86 -9.82 -1.19 1.82
C GLN A 86 -10.70 -2.09 0.97
N LEU A 87 -11.14 -1.62 -0.20
CA LEU A 87 -11.90 -2.43 -1.15
C LEU A 87 -11.07 -3.65 -1.60
N LEU A 88 -9.78 -3.46 -1.84
CA LEU A 88 -8.86 -4.52 -2.27
C LEU A 88 -8.72 -5.61 -1.20
N ILE A 89 -8.61 -5.21 0.06
CA ILE A 89 -8.56 -6.12 1.21
C ILE A 89 -9.89 -6.82 1.41
N GLU A 90 -11.03 -6.13 1.27
CA GLU A 90 -12.36 -6.73 1.37
C GLU A 90 -12.59 -7.79 0.28
N GLN A 91 -12.13 -7.51 -0.94
CA GLN A 91 -12.18 -8.44 -2.06
C GLN A 91 -11.28 -9.66 -1.84
N GLY A 92 -10.02 -9.44 -1.47
CA GLY A 92 -9.06 -10.51 -1.17
C GLY A 92 -9.44 -11.33 0.05
N GLY A 93 -10.02 -10.68 1.07
CA GLY A 93 -10.55 -11.31 2.27
C GLY A 93 -11.75 -12.19 1.98
N ARG A 94 -12.68 -11.76 1.12
CA ARG A 94 -13.80 -12.60 0.66
C ARG A 94 -13.35 -13.83 -0.12
N LEU A 95 -12.31 -13.70 -0.93
CA LEU A 95 -11.68 -14.85 -1.59
C LEU A 95 -11.11 -15.80 -0.55
N GLY A 96 -10.31 -15.30 0.39
CA GLY A 96 -9.74 -16.10 1.49
C GLY A 96 -10.80 -16.85 2.30
N ASP A 97 -11.89 -16.18 2.67
CA ASP A 97 -12.99 -16.80 3.44
C ASP A 97 -13.71 -17.90 2.65
N SER A 98 -13.88 -17.74 1.33
CA SER A 98 -14.51 -18.78 0.50
C SER A 98 -13.64 -20.02 0.30
N ILE A 99 -12.30 -19.87 0.26
CA ILE A 99 -11.39 -21.05 0.17
C ILE A 99 -11.36 -21.80 1.52
N LEU A 100 -11.56 -21.08 2.63
CA LEU A 100 -11.61 -21.68 3.96
C LEU A 100 -12.94 -22.40 4.22
N ASP A 101 -14.06 -21.91 3.67
CA ASP A 101 -15.38 -22.55 3.81
C ASP A 101 -15.48 -23.86 3.01
N GLU A 102 -14.96 -23.91 1.77
CA GLU A 102 -14.94 -25.15 0.97
C GLU A 102 -13.97 -26.21 1.53
N GLY A 103 -12.88 -25.80 2.19
CA GLY A 103 -11.90 -26.71 2.79
C GLY A 103 -12.39 -27.44 4.05
N THR A 104 -13.42 -26.92 4.72
CA THR A 104 -13.97 -27.52 5.95
C THR A 104 -15.22 -28.36 5.72
N LEU A 105 -15.90 -28.22 4.57
CA LEU A 105 -17.14 -28.93 4.27
C LEU A 105 -16.96 -30.37 3.74
N ASN A 106 -15.74 -30.77 3.37
CA ASN A 106 -15.43 -32.10 2.81
C ASN A 106 -14.82 -33.09 3.83
N LEU A 107 -14.96 -32.84 5.13
CA LEU A 107 -14.45 -33.72 6.19
C LEU A 107 -15.53 -34.57 6.88
N HIS A 108 -16.66 -34.83 6.22
CA HIS A 108 -17.70 -35.75 6.71
C HIS A 108 -17.68 -37.09 5.96
#